data_AF-A0A5C8ZZV8-F1
#
_entry.id   AF-A0A5C8ZZV8-F1
#
_cell.length_a   1.000
_cell.length_b   1.000
_cell.length_c   1.000
_cell.angle_alpha   90.00
_cell.angle_beta   90.00
_cell.angle_gamma   90.00
#
_symmetry.space_group_name_H-M   'P 1'
#
loop_
_entity.id
_entity.type
_entity.pdbx_description
1 polymer ?
#
loop_
_entity_poly.entity_id
_entity_poly.type
_entity_poly.pdbx_seq_one_letter_code
_entity_poly.pdbx_strand_id
1 'polypeptide(L)'
;MSYSRTQLVLGVKEHLLAGHPITQLECIVLFGVPSLTKVISDMRRDGYVIKSKRVPFVAALRRINESATLEPPRNLPVKEVTLTEYWLSR
;
A
#
# COMPACT_ATOMS: atom_id res chain seq x y z
N MET A 1 -14.28 -2.12 -18.50
CA MET A 1 -14.00 -0.72 -18.12
C MET A 1 -12.49 -0.57 -18.01
N SER A 2 -11.87 0.32 -18.80
CA SER A 2 -10.44 0.64 -18.67
C SER A 2 -10.30 1.83 -17.73
N TYR A 3 -9.71 1.64 -16.56
CA TYR A 3 -9.41 2.75 -15.64
C TYR A 3 -8.14 3.45 -16.09
N SER A 4 -8.17 4.78 -16.12
CA SER A 4 -6.95 5.56 -16.40
C SER A 4 -5.98 5.43 -15.22
N ARG A 5 -4.67 5.45 -15.51
CA ARG A 5 -3.62 5.39 -14.47
C ARG A 5 -3.80 6.47 -13.39
N THR A 6 -4.31 7.65 -13.77
CA THR A 6 -4.59 8.76 -12.85
C THR A 6 -5.67 8.39 -11.84
N GLN A 7 -6.74 7.69 -12.25
CA GLN A 7 -7.82 7.26 -11.36
C GLN A 7 -7.35 6.22 -10.34
N LEU A 8 -6.48 5.29 -10.76
CA LEU A 8 -5.90 4.29 -9.86
C LEU A 8 -5.01 4.94 -8.80
N VAL A 9 -4.19 5.92 -9.21
CA VAL A 9 -3.35 6.70 -8.27
C VAL A 9 -4.20 7.54 -7.33
N LEU A 10 -5.31 8.10 -7.81
CA LEU A 10 -6.25 8.84 -6.96
C LEU A 10 -6.80 7.94 -5.85
N GLY A 11 -7.19 6.70 -6.16
CA GLY A 11 -7.66 5.74 -5.15
C GLY A 11 -6.63 5.48 -4.04
N VAL A 12 -5.34 5.40 -4.38
CA VAL A 12 -4.27 5.27 -3.36
C VAL A 12 -4.17 6.53 -2.49
N LYS A 13 -4.28 7.72 -3.09
CA LYS A 13 -4.25 8.99 -2.34
C LYS A 13 -5.44 9.09 -1.39
N GLU A 14 -6.64 8.78 -1.85
CA GLU A 14 -7.87 8.79 -1.04
C GLU A 14 -7.80 7.78 0.11
N HIS A 15 -7.28 6.58 -0.15
CA HIS A 15 -7.05 5.58 0.90
C HIS A 15 -6.15 6.10 2.02
N LEU A 16 -5.04 6.75 1.66
CA LEU A 16 -4.14 7.39 2.64
C LEU A 16 -4.81 8.56 3.37
N LEU A 17 -5.54 9.42 2.66
CA LEU A 17 -6.28 10.57 3.22
C LEU A 17 -7.36 10.16 4.22
N ALA A 18 -7.96 8.98 4.03
CA ALA A 18 -8.87 8.36 4.99
C ALA A 18 -8.16 7.84 6.26
N GLY A 19 -6.83 7.92 6.32
CA GLY A 19 -6.03 7.47 7.46
C GLY A 19 -5.63 6.01 7.41
N HIS A 20 -5.91 5.31 6.31
CA HIS A 20 -5.54 3.91 6.17
C HIS A 20 -4.07 3.79 5.77
N PRO A 21 -3.27 3.02 6.54
CA PRO A 21 -1.88 2.76 6.18
C PRO A 21 -1.79 1.81 5.00
N ILE A 22 -0.74 1.94 4.18
CA ILE A 22 -0.57 1.11 2.99
C ILE A 22 0.89 0.69 2.80
N THR A 23 1.09 -0.54 2.35
CA THR A 23 2.37 -1.07 1.85
C THR A 23 2.42 -1.09 0.33
N GLN A 24 3.62 -1.22 -0.24
CA GLN A 24 3.80 -1.40 -1.68
C GLN A 24 3.03 -2.63 -2.22
N LEU A 25 2.89 -3.68 -1.42
CA LEU A 25 2.15 -4.88 -1.80
C LEU A 25 0.65 -4.57 -1.97
N GLU A 26 0.05 -3.90 -0.99
CA GLU A 26 -1.36 -3.49 -1.04
C GLU A 26 -1.62 -2.52 -2.20
N CYS A 27 -0.68 -1.61 -2.47
CA CYS A 27 -0.74 -0.68 -3.60
C CYS A 27 -0.86 -1.41 -4.95
N ILE A 28 -0.09 -2.48 -5.13
CA ILE A 28 -0.12 -3.29 -6.36
C ILE A 28 -1.41 -4.11 -6.42
N VAL A 29 -1.74 -4.82 -5.33
CA VAL A 29 -2.82 -5.81 -5.34
C VAL A 29 -4.20 -5.16 -5.38
N LEU A 30 -4.42 -4.11 -4.58
CA LEU A 30 -5.73 -3.47 -4.45
C LEU A 30 -5.98 -2.40 -5.52
N PHE A 31 -4.94 -1.68 -5.94
CA PHE A 31 -5.08 -0.51 -6.83
C PHE A 31 -4.40 -0.67 -8.18
N GLY A 32 -3.63 -1.74 -8.42
CA GLY A 32 -2.88 -1.91 -9.67
C GLY A 32 -1.81 -0.84 -9.90
N VAL A 33 -1.38 -0.15 -8.83
CA VAL A 33 -0.38 0.92 -8.91
C VAL A 33 1.01 0.33 -8.62
N PRO A 34 1.93 0.29 -9.60
CA PRO A 34 3.19 -0.44 -9.46
C PRO A 34 4.20 0.25 -8.55
N SER A 35 4.04 1.54 -8.25
CA SER A 35 5.00 2.29 -7.43
C SER A 35 4.28 3.18 -6.43
N LEU A 36 4.21 2.71 -5.18
CA LEU A 36 3.79 3.52 -4.05
C LEU A 36 4.76 4.68 -3.81
N THR A 37 6.06 4.46 -4.01
CA THR A 37 7.10 5.48 -3.82
C THR A 37 6.80 6.77 -4.58
N LYS A 38 6.35 6.67 -5.84
CA LYS A 38 5.96 7.87 -6.61
C LYS A 38 4.77 8.61 -5.98
N VAL A 39 3.75 7.88 -5.55
CA VAL A 39 2.57 8.47 -4.89
C VAL A 39 2.96 9.17 -3.60
N ILE A 40 3.79 8.55 -2.78
CA ILE A 40 4.30 9.13 -1.53
C ILE A 40 5.14 10.38 -1.78
N SER A 41 6.02 10.36 -2.78
CA SER A 41 6.82 11.54 -3.17
C SER A 41 5.94 12.69 -3.66
N ASP A 42 4.94 12.39 -4.49
CA ASP A 42 3.99 13.39 -4.98
C ASP A 42 3.18 13.98 -3.82
N MET A 43 2.66 13.17 -2.89
CA MET A 43 1.92 13.65 -1.71
C MET A 43 2.79 14.47 -0.75
N ARG A 44 4.07 14.13 -0.57
CA ARG A 44 4.99 14.97 0.21
C ARG A 44 5.19 16.33 -0.43
N ARG A 45 5.32 16.39 -1.76
CA ARG A 45 5.39 17.65 -2.52
C ARG A 45 4.10 18.47 -2.38
N ASP A 46 2.95 17.79 -2.29
CA ASP A 46 1.65 18.41 -2.04
C ASP A 46 1.50 18.92 -0.57
N GLY A 47 2.51 18.77 0.29
CA GLY A 47 2.56 19.33 1.64
C GLY A 47 2.13 18.37 2.76
N TYR A 48 1.84 17.10 2.45
CA TYR A 48 1.40 16.13 3.46
C TYR A 48 2.57 15.55 4.27
N VAL A 49 2.36 15.40 5.58
CA VAL A 49 3.31 14.69 6.47
C VAL A 49 3.05 13.19 6.40
N ILE A 50 4.01 12.44 5.86
CA ILE A 50 3.92 10.98 5.72
C ILE A 50 4.97 10.29 6.59
N LYS A 51 4.50 9.42 7.48
CA LYS A 51 5.32 8.56 8.33
C LYS A 51 5.45 7.16 7.74
N SER A 52 6.48 6.42 8.15
CA SER A 52 6.71 5.05 7.72
C SER A 52 7.24 4.16 8.85
N LYS A 53 6.90 2.87 8.81
CA LYS A 53 7.41 1.83 9.71
C LYS A 53 7.54 0.50 8.98
N ARG A 54 8.31 -0.40 9.58
CA ARG A 54 8.42 -1.79 9.13
C ARG A 54 7.29 -2.59 9.75
N VAL A 55 6.61 -3.41 8.94
CA VAL A 55 5.56 -4.32 9.39
C VAL A 55 5.86 -5.74 8.90
N PRO A 56 5.49 -6.79 9.66
CA PRO A 56 5.58 -8.16 9.19
C PRO A 56 4.74 -8.37 7.92
N PHE A 57 5.25 -9.15 6.97
CA PHE A 57 4.54 -9.44 5.71
C PHE A 57 3.16 -10.06 5.94
N VAL A 58 3.04 -10.96 6.93
CA VAL A 58 1.77 -11.56 7.35
C VAL A 58 0.69 -10.54 7.73
N ALA A 59 1.07 -9.37 8.25
CA ALA A 59 0.10 -8.33 8.60
C ALA A 59 -0.53 -7.71 7.35
N ALA A 60 0.27 -7.44 6.31
CA ALA A 60 -0.23 -6.95 5.03
C ALA A 60 -1.06 -8.02 4.30
N LEU A 61 -0.63 -9.29 4.34
CA LEU A 61 -1.40 -10.41 3.76
C LEU A 61 -2.81 -10.50 4.34
N ARG A 62 -2.93 -10.41 5.68
CA ARG A 62 -4.23 -10.46 6.36
C ARG A 62 -5.16 -9.34 5.88
N ARG A 63 -4.65 -8.11 5.75
CA ARG A 63 -5.45 -6.96 5.28
C ARG A 63 -5.87 -7.11 3.82
N ILE A 64 -4.97 -7.59 2.96
CA ILE A 64 -5.30 -7.85 1.55
C ILE A 64 -6.43 -8.88 1.46
N ASN A 65 -6.35 -9.96 2.24
CA ASN A 65 -7.35 -11.04 2.28
C ASN A 65 -8.76 -10.60 2.74
N GLU A 66 -8.93 -9.39 3.28
CA GLU A 66 -10.25 -8.81 3.54
C GLU A 66 -10.97 -8.39 2.24
N SER A 67 -10.23 -8.18 1.15
CA SER A 67 -10.76 -7.70 -0.14
C SER A 67 -10.32 -8.54 -1.36
N ALA A 68 -9.20 -9.27 -1.28
CA ALA A 68 -8.62 -10.06 -2.37
C ALA A 68 -7.79 -11.23 -1.83
N THR A 69 -7.89 -12.41 -2.44
CA THR A 69 -7.12 -13.59 -2.00
C THR A 69 -5.67 -13.50 -2.49
N LEU A 70 -4.72 -13.41 -1.55
CA LEU A 70 -3.29 -13.46 -1.81
C LEU A 70 -2.65 -14.63 -1.06
N GLU A 71 -2.33 -15.69 -1.80
CA GLU A 71 -1.68 -16.89 -1.28
C GLU A 71 -0.18 -16.86 -1.59
N PRO A 72 0.70 -16.76 -0.58
CA PRO A 72 2.13 -16.90 -0.79
C PRO A 72 2.50 -18.36 -1.05
N PRO A 73 3.62 -18.63 -1.76
CA PRO A 73 4.17 -19.99 -1.86
C PRO A 73 4.41 -20.60 -0.48
N ARG A 74 4.17 -21.92 -0.35
CA ARG A 74 4.25 -22.64 0.94
C ARG A 74 5.62 -22.54 1.63
N ASN A 75 6.68 -22.34 0.87
CA ASN A 75 8.06 -22.26 1.33
C ASN A 75 8.55 -20.82 1.59
N LEU A 76 7.70 -19.81 1.46
CA LEU A 76 8.08 -18.43 1.75
C LEU A 76 8.02 -18.18 3.28
N PRO A 77 9.10 -17.76 3.94
CA PRO A 77 9.10 -17.47 5.38
C PRO A 77 8.40 -16.13 5.67
N VAL A 78 7.07 -16.12 5.56
CA VAL A 78 6.24 -14.89 5.66
C VAL A 78 6.33 -14.17 7.01
N LYS A 79 6.83 -14.84 8.05
CA LYS A 79 7.04 -14.25 9.38
C LYS A 79 8.34 -13.46 9.49
N GLU A 80 9.33 -13.77 8.65
CA GLU A 80 10.66 -13.14 8.67
C GLU A 80 10.74 -11.97 7.67
N VAL A 81 9.94 -12.03 6.61
CA VAL A 81 9.84 -10.96 5.63
C VAL A 81 9.08 -9.77 6.22
N THR A 82 9.60 -8.58 5.99
CA THR A 82 9.04 -7.31 6.47
C THR A 82 8.84 -6.34 5.32
N LEU A 83 7.72 -5.63 5.36
CA LEU A 83 7.34 -4.60 4.40
C LEU A 83 7.45 -3.21 5.02
N THR A 84 7.57 -2.19 4.17
CA THR A 84 7.44 -0.79 4.59
C THR A 84 5.99 -0.35 4.43
N GLU A 85 5.42 0.09 5.55
CA GLU A 85 4.07 0.65 5.63
C GLU A 85 4.17 2.17 5.79
N TYR A 86 3.37 2.90 5.01
CA TYR A 86 3.27 4.36 5.03
C TYR A 86 1.89 4.80 5.51
N TRP A 87 1.81 5.91 6.25
CA TRP A 87 0.55 6.52 6.65
C TRP A 87 0.68 8.04 6.78
N LEU A 88 -0.46 8.74 6.71
CA LEU A 88 -0.52 10.16 6.98
C LEU A 88 -0.42 10.45 8.47
N SER A 89 0.41 11.43 8.83
CA SER A 89 0.39 12.09 10.14
C SER A 89 -0.18 13.48 9.98
N ARG A 90 -0.99 13.89 10.95
CA ARG A 90 -1.23 15.32 11.20
C ARG A 90 -0.05 15.90 11.97
#